data_AF-A0AB34Z299-F1
#
_entry.id   AF-A0AB34Z299-F1
#
_cell.length_a   1.000
_cell.length_b   1.000
_cell.length_c   1.000
_cell.angle_alpha   90.00
_cell.angle_beta   90.00
_cell.angle_gamma   90.00
#
_symmetry.space_group_name_H-M   'P 1'
#
loop_
_entity.id
_entity.type
_entity.pdbx_description
1 polymer ?
#
loop_
_entity_poly.entity_id
_entity_poly.type
_entity_poly.pdbx_seq_one_letter_code
_entity_poly.pdbx_strand_id
1 'polypeptide(L)'
;MKNIKAVASDLDGTLLLSKSYIGAFTELVIKKLTKEKKKFIIATGRSKNEIIQITKNTDQLQVTFFITLNGAKVYNQDWRLIKSHNLSPEVVKKILSLRDEKFSHIPHFLHKADQYDDQLNIDIKTQIAIDQFQKFKKESNVFRHEIISPINKIQEIKDFSELENFENVAKIILAGREESLIEYEAMILDKYKGEINAYLSTPNSLEIVDHKVSKGKALKEVLKTINIDLSETIAFGDGFNDTDMLENVKKGLLMGNANYRLKAMLPYLEVIGTNDEEAVANYINENVLENPFRRNNKWKKI
;
A
#
# COMPACT_ATOMS: atom_id res chain seq x y z
N MET A 1 20.46 -6.67 17.24
CA MET A 1 19.01 -6.40 17.39
C MET A 1 18.30 -7.54 18.15
N LYS A 2 18.72 -7.85 19.39
CA LYS A 2 18.34 -9.11 20.09
C LYS A 2 16.87 -9.23 20.56
N ASN A 3 16.01 -8.24 20.31
CA ASN A 3 14.61 -8.19 20.78
C ASN A 3 13.59 -7.92 19.65
N ILE A 4 13.93 -8.20 18.39
CA ILE A 4 12.97 -8.06 17.29
C ILE A 4 12.06 -9.29 17.24
N LYS A 5 10.76 -9.07 17.34
CA LYS A 5 9.70 -10.10 17.26
C LYS A 5 8.86 -9.99 16.00
N ALA A 6 8.83 -8.83 15.36
CA ALA A 6 8.09 -8.61 14.12
C ALA A 6 8.89 -7.82 13.09
N VAL A 7 8.61 -8.12 11.82
CA VAL A 7 9.11 -7.41 10.65
C VAL A 7 7.91 -7.02 9.81
N ALA A 8 7.76 -5.73 9.51
CA ALA A 8 6.78 -5.21 8.57
C ALA A 8 7.50 -4.75 7.29
N SER A 9 6.92 -5.00 6.13
CA SER A 9 7.49 -4.56 4.85
C SER A 9 6.39 -4.01 3.96
N ASP A 10 6.66 -2.89 3.30
CA ASP A 10 5.95 -2.57 2.07
C ASP A 10 6.23 -3.63 0.99
N LEU A 11 5.38 -3.64 -0.04
CA LEU A 11 5.39 -4.60 -1.12
C LEU A 11 6.05 -4.02 -2.38
N ASP A 12 5.38 -3.13 -3.09
CA ASP A 12 5.90 -2.46 -4.28
C ASP A 12 7.11 -1.59 -3.91
N GLY A 13 8.17 -1.57 -4.74
CA GLY A 13 9.37 -0.78 -4.45
C GLY A 13 10.19 -1.23 -3.22
N THR A 14 9.72 -2.24 -2.48
CA THR A 14 10.35 -2.68 -1.23
C THR A 14 10.61 -4.19 -1.19
N LEU A 15 9.55 -5.02 -1.13
CA LEU A 15 9.68 -6.49 -1.08
C LEU A 15 9.65 -7.13 -2.47
N LEU A 16 8.91 -6.55 -3.41
CA LEU A 16 8.85 -6.99 -4.80
C LEU A 16 10.05 -6.44 -5.58
N LEU A 17 10.60 -7.30 -6.41
CA LEU A 17 11.55 -6.93 -7.46
C LEU A 17 10.83 -6.18 -8.58
N SER A 18 11.57 -5.48 -9.44
CA SER A 18 11.02 -4.61 -10.50
C SER A 18 10.10 -5.29 -11.52
N LYS A 19 10.01 -6.63 -11.54
CA LYS A 19 9.03 -7.39 -12.35
C LYS A 19 7.86 -7.94 -11.54
N SER A 20 7.56 -7.33 -10.39
CA SER A 20 6.41 -7.65 -9.53
C SER A 20 6.40 -9.10 -9.05
N TYR A 21 7.55 -9.63 -8.66
CA TYR A 21 7.69 -10.96 -8.04
C TYR A 21 8.60 -10.89 -6.81
N ILE A 22 8.48 -11.88 -5.92
CA ILE A 22 9.32 -12.02 -4.74
C ILE A 22 10.53 -12.86 -5.10
N GLY A 23 11.73 -12.40 -4.73
CA GLY A 23 12.96 -13.13 -4.98
C GLY A 23 13.09 -14.41 -4.14
N ALA A 24 13.78 -15.41 -4.68
CA ALA A 24 13.92 -16.70 -4.01
C ALA A 24 14.69 -16.59 -2.68
N PHE A 25 15.65 -15.68 -2.57
CA PHE A 25 16.37 -15.47 -1.31
C PHE A 25 15.46 -14.82 -0.27
N THR A 26 14.62 -13.87 -0.68
CA THR A 26 13.59 -13.25 0.15
C THR A 26 12.63 -14.29 0.74
N GLU A 27 12.12 -15.22 -0.07
CA GLU A 27 11.28 -16.32 0.43
C GLU A 27 12.00 -17.18 1.48
N LEU A 28 13.25 -17.55 1.21
CA LEU A 28 14.06 -18.36 2.13
C LEU A 28 14.30 -17.66 3.47
N VAL A 29 14.60 -16.35 3.43
CA VAL A 29 14.83 -15.53 4.62
C VAL A 29 13.56 -15.39 5.44
N ILE A 30 12.42 -15.09 4.82
CA ILE A 30 11.13 -14.96 5.52
C ILE A 30 10.73 -16.29 6.16
N LYS A 31 10.87 -17.40 5.42
CA LYS A 31 10.60 -18.75 5.96
C LYS A 31 11.51 -19.11 7.14
N LYS A 32 12.75 -18.61 7.15
CA LYS A 32 13.65 -18.81 8.29
C LYS A 32 13.26 -17.93 9.48
N LEU A 33 12.92 -16.67 9.22
CA LEU A 33 12.43 -15.71 10.22
C LEU A 33 11.21 -16.27 10.97
N THR A 34 10.25 -16.85 10.25
CA THR A 34 9.04 -17.43 10.85
C THR A 34 9.32 -18.71 11.65
N LYS A 35 10.28 -19.54 11.22
CA LYS A 35 10.77 -20.70 12.01
C LYS A 35 11.42 -20.29 13.33
N GLU A 36 12.04 -19.11 13.37
CA GLU A 36 12.54 -18.48 14.60
C GLU A 36 11.42 -17.81 15.42
N LYS A 37 10.15 -18.12 15.13
CA LYS A 37 8.95 -17.61 15.81
C LYS A 37 8.74 -16.10 15.72
N LYS A 38 9.47 -15.40 14.86
CA LYS A 38 9.25 -13.98 14.54
C LYS A 38 8.14 -13.85 13.51
N LYS A 39 7.44 -12.72 13.52
CA LYS A 39 6.30 -12.44 12.64
C LYS A 39 6.75 -11.64 11.44
N PHE A 40 6.20 -11.96 10.28
CA PHE A 40 6.38 -11.19 9.05
C PHE A 40 5.03 -10.63 8.63
N ILE A 41 4.96 -9.34 8.35
CA ILE A 41 3.74 -8.60 8.02
C ILE A 41 3.98 -7.87 6.70
N ILE A 42 3.05 -7.99 5.76
CA ILE A 42 3.04 -7.17 4.54
C ILE A 42 2.10 -6.00 4.76
N ALA A 43 2.53 -4.77 4.40
CA ALA A 43 1.73 -3.56 4.48
C ALA A 43 1.74 -2.78 3.16
N THR A 44 0.64 -2.81 2.41
CA THR A 44 0.60 -2.33 1.02
C THR A 44 -0.66 -1.50 0.71
N GLY A 45 -0.57 -0.67 -0.33
CA GLY A 45 -1.72 0.01 -0.94
C GLY A 45 -2.62 -0.91 -1.79
N ARG A 46 -2.11 -2.08 -2.17
CA ARG A 46 -2.83 -3.10 -2.96
C ARG A 46 -3.98 -3.75 -2.18
N SER A 47 -4.94 -4.30 -2.90
CA SER A 47 -6.05 -5.10 -2.36
C SER A 47 -5.66 -6.54 -2.06
N LYS A 48 -6.58 -7.28 -1.44
CA LYS A 48 -6.42 -8.71 -1.15
C LYS A 48 -6.25 -9.51 -2.45
N ASN A 49 -7.10 -9.28 -3.44
CA ASN A 49 -7.08 -10.03 -4.69
C ASN A 49 -5.79 -9.79 -5.48
N GLU A 50 -5.26 -8.57 -5.47
CA GLU A 50 -3.98 -8.22 -6.09
C GLU A 50 -2.81 -9.01 -5.47
N ILE A 51 -2.74 -9.04 -4.13
CA ILE A 51 -1.67 -9.76 -3.42
C ILE A 51 -1.74 -11.25 -3.74
N ILE A 52 -2.94 -11.85 -3.67
CA ILE A 52 -3.13 -13.28 -3.98
C ILE A 52 -2.58 -13.63 -5.37
N GLN A 53 -2.80 -12.76 -6.36
CA GLN A 53 -2.29 -12.98 -7.71
C GLN A 53 -0.77 -12.88 -7.83
N ILE A 54 -0.16 -11.94 -7.11
CA ILE A 54 1.31 -11.74 -7.10
C ILE A 54 1.99 -12.91 -6.39
N THR A 55 1.44 -13.36 -5.27
CA THR A 55 2.02 -14.41 -4.42
C THR A 55 1.57 -15.82 -4.81
N LYS A 56 0.84 -15.99 -5.92
CA LYS A 56 0.29 -17.29 -6.34
C LYS A 56 1.35 -18.37 -6.58
N ASN A 57 2.58 -17.96 -6.90
CA ASN A 57 3.71 -18.84 -7.19
C ASN A 57 4.75 -18.85 -6.06
N THR A 58 4.46 -18.24 -4.91
CA THR A 58 5.40 -18.11 -3.78
C THR A 58 4.98 -19.04 -2.65
N ASP A 59 5.12 -20.35 -2.87
CA ASP A 59 4.64 -21.41 -1.96
C ASP A 59 5.30 -21.37 -0.56
N GLN A 60 6.37 -20.60 -0.40
CA GLN A 60 7.18 -20.54 0.81
C GLN A 60 6.99 -19.25 1.62
N LEU A 61 6.22 -18.29 1.13
CA LEU A 61 6.04 -17.00 1.78
C LEU A 61 5.10 -17.12 2.99
N GLN A 62 5.67 -17.11 4.20
CA GLN A 62 4.91 -17.21 5.44
C GLN A 62 4.63 -15.83 6.02
N VAL A 63 3.47 -15.28 5.67
CA VAL A 63 2.99 -13.97 6.14
C VAL A 63 2.01 -14.17 7.31
N THR A 64 2.22 -13.45 8.41
CA THR A 64 1.35 -13.49 9.59
C THR A 64 0.09 -12.64 9.37
N PHE A 65 0.26 -11.43 8.85
CA PHE A 65 -0.82 -10.49 8.57
C PHE A 65 -0.57 -9.75 7.26
N PHE A 66 -1.66 -9.46 6.55
CA PHE A 66 -1.70 -8.61 5.37
C PHE A 66 -2.46 -7.34 5.70
N ILE A 67 -1.76 -6.23 5.80
CA ILE A 67 -2.32 -4.88 5.88
C ILE A 67 -2.48 -4.41 4.42
N THR A 68 -3.71 -4.24 3.97
CA THR A 68 -4.04 -3.94 2.58
C THR A 68 -4.76 -2.61 2.47
N LEU A 69 -4.83 -2.04 1.27
CA LEU A 69 -5.49 -0.76 1.01
C LEU A 69 -5.00 0.35 1.98
N ASN A 70 -3.68 0.46 2.14
CA ASN A 70 -2.99 1.36 3.08
C ASN A 70 -3.40 1.20 4.55
N GLY A 71 -3.97 0.06 4.93
CA GLY A 71 -4.46 -0.23 6.28
C GLY A 71 -5.96 -0.14 6.47
N ALA A 72 -6.73 0.11 5.40
CA ALA A 72 -8.20 0.07 5.46
C ALA A 72 -8.74 -1.35 5.73
N LYS A 73 -7.96 -2.39 5.40
CA LYS A 73 -8.30 -3.79 5.70
C LYS A 73 -7.07 -4.51 6.23
N VAL A 74 -7.28 -5.42 7.17
CA VAL A 74 -6.22 -6.29 7.70
C VAL A 74 -6.73 -7.72 7.69
N TYR A 75 -5.97 -8.62 7.07
CA TYR A 75 -6.27 -10.05 7.01
C TYR A 75 -5.20 -10.86 7.73
N ASN A 76 -5.57 -12.03 8.28
CA ASN A 76 -4.59 -13.02 8.74
C ASN A 76 -4.08 -13.88 7.56
N GLN A 77 -3.18 -14.82 7.86
CA GLN A 77 -2.63 -15.78 6.90
C GLN A 77 -3.68 -16.63 6.15
N ASP A 78 -4.87 -16.81 6.73
CA ASP A 78 -5.98 -17.57 6.14
C ASP A 78 -6.96 -16.67 5.36
N TRP A 79 -6.55 -15.43 5.08
CA TRP A 79 -7.39 -14.40 4.44
C TRP A 79 -8.70 -14.07 5.17
N ARG A 80 -8.76 -14.31 6.48
CA ARG A 80 -9.86 -13.87 7.35
C ARG A 80 -9.65 -12.41 7.74
N LEU A 81 -10.71 -11.61 7.60
CA LEU A 81 -10.69 -10.19 7.93
C LEU A 81 -10.59 -10.01 9.46
N ILE A 82 -9.59 -9.28 9.91
CA ILE A 82 -9.29 -9.00 11.33
C ILE A 82 -9.70 -7.57 11.71
N LYS A 83 -9.44 -6.61 10.82
CA LYS A 83 -9.80 -5.19 10.99
C LYS A 83 -10.26 -4.58 9.67
N SER A 84 -11.18 -3.63 9.79
CA SER A 84 -11.76 -2.90 8.67
C SER A 84 -12.05 -1.47 9.12
N HIS A 85 -11.51 -0.51 8.37
CA HIS A 85 -11.89 0.89 8.45
C HIS A 85 -12.30 1.32 7.03
N ASN A 86 -13.45 1.96 6.92
CA ASN A 86 -14.01 2.45 5.66
C ASN A 86 -14.27 3.94 5.80
N LEU A 87 -14.27 4.65 4.68
CA LEU A 87 -14.80 6.00 4.65
C LEU A 87 -16.28 5.98 5.03
N SER A 88 -16.72 6.95 5.82
CA SER A 88 -18.14 7.11 6.09
C SER A 88 -18.89 7.49 4.81
N PRO A 89 -20.15 7.02 4.63
CA PRO A 89 -20.95 7.40 3.46
C PRO A 89 -21.09 8.91 3.27
N GLU A 90 -21.14 9.67 4.37
CA GLU A 90 -21.21 11.13 4.37
C GLU A 90 -19.95 11.76 3.77
N VAL A 91 -18.77 11.26 4.15
CA VAL A 91 -17.48 11.73 3.62
C VAL A 91 -17.36 11.38 2.14
N VAL A 92 -17.75 10.18 1.73
CA VAL A 92 -17.73 9.79 0.30
C VAL A 92 -18.62 10.74 -0.53
N LYS A 93 -19.84 11.03 -0.07
CA LYS A 93 -20.74 12.00 -0.74
C LYS A 93 -20.12 13.39 -0.83
N LYS A 94 -19.53 13.88 0.27
CA LYS A 94 -18.83 15.18 0.30
C LYS A 94 -17.73 15.24 -0.77
N ILE A 95 -16.86 14.22 -0.84
CA ILE A 95 -15.77 14.17 -1.81
C ILE A 95 -16.30 14.09 -3.25
N LEU A 96 -17.30 13.25 -3.51
CA LEU A 96 -17.87 13.11 -4.86
C LEU A 96 -18.52 14.39 -5.36
N SER A 97 -19.14 15.19 -4.47
CA SER A 97 -19.75 16.48 -4.86
C SER A 97 -18.75 17.49 -5.43
N LEU A 98 -17.46 17.38 -5.08
CA LEU A 98 -16.40 18.23 -5.64
C LEU A 98 -16.18 18.03 -7.14
N ARG A 99 -16.60 16.86 -7.68
CA ARG A 99 -16.54 16.54 -9.11
C ARG A 99 -17.53 17.36 -9.91
N ASP A 100 -18.67 17.70 -9.32
CA ASP A 100 -19.71 18.50 -9.98
C ASP A 100 -19.36 19.99 -10.00
N GLU A 101 -18.32 20.39 -9.25
CA GLU A 101 -17.81 21.76 -9.19
C GLU A 101 -16.53 21.92 -10.05
N LYS A 102 -15.36 21.99 -9.40
CA LYS A 102 -14.08 22.37 -10.01
C LYS A 102 -13.32 21.20 -10.66
N PHE A 103 -13.59 19.97 -10.22
CA PHE A 103 -12.73 18.82 -10.49
C PHE A 103 -13.36 17.75 -11.39
N SER A 104 -14.31 18.13 -12.24
CA SER A 104 -14.98 17.24 -13.20
C SER A 104 -14.01 16.55 -14.17
N HIS A 105 -12.85 17.15 -14.40
CA HIS A 105 -11.78 16.65 -15.27
C HIS A 105 -10.86 15.62 -14.59
N ILE A 106 -11.03 15.35 -13.28
CA ILE A 106 -10.22 14.39 -12.53
C ILE A 106 -11.04 13.08 -12.36
N PRO A 107 -10.61 11.97 -12.98
CA PRO A 107 -11.16 10.64 -12.73
C PRO A 107 -11.20 10.29 -11.23
N HIS A 108 -12.35 9.81 -10.76
CA HIS A 108 -12.53 9.27 -9.40
C HIS A 108 -12.96 7.81 -9.46
N PHE A 109 -12.34 6.97 -8.65
CA PHE A 109 -12.67 5.55 -8.55
C PHE A 109 -13.01 5.23 -7.10
N LEU A 110 -14.10 4.50 -6.86
CA LEU A 110 -14.41 4.00 -5.51
C LEU A 110 -13.94 2.56 -5.39
N HIS A 111 -12.98 2.31 -4.50
CA HIS A 111 -12.56 0.95 -4.18
C HIS A 111 -13.38 0.45 -3.00
N LYS A 112 -14.37 -0.40 -3.28
CA LYS A 112 -15.17 -1.08 -2.25
C LYS A 112 -14.53 -2.42 -1.92
N ALA A 113 -14.40 -2.75 -0.65
CA ALA A 113 -13.82 -4.02 -0.22
C ALA A 113 -14.47 -4.52 1.08
N ASP A 114 -14.83 -5.79 1.10
CA ASP A 114 -15.33 -6.50 2.28
C ASP A 114 -14.45 -7.72 2.62
N GLN A 115 -15.00 -8.67 3.39
CA GLN A 115 -14.27 -9.89 3.75
C GLN A 115 -14.06 -10.83 2.56
N TYR A 116 -15.01 -10.85 1.62
CA TYR A 116 -15.10 -11.81 0.54
C TYR A 116 -14.41 -11.31 -0.72
N ASP A 117 -14.65 -10.06 -1.10
CA ASP A 117 -14.20 -9.53 -2.39
C ASP A 117 -13.88 -8.03 -2.33
N ASP A 118 -13.18 -7.56 -3.35
CA ASP A 118 -12.96 -6.15 -3.61
C ASP A 118 -13.34 -5.79 -5.05
N GLN A 119 -13.85 -4.57 -5.23
CA GLN A 119 -14.34 -4.08 -6.51
C GLN A 119 -13.98 -2.60 -6.69
N LEU A 120 -13.73 -2.22 -7.93
CA LEU A 120 -13.54 -0.83 -8.32
C LEU A 120 -14.77 -0.34 -9.07
N ASN A 121 -15.46 0.66 -8.54
CA ASN A 121 -16.58 1.29 -9.21
C ASN A 121 -16.11 2.48 -10.04
N ILE A 122 -16.60 2.55 -11.27
CA ILE A 122 -16.34 3.62 -12.24
C ILE A 122 -17.68 4.10 -12.78
N ASP A 123 -17.92 5.41 -12.76
CA ASP A 123 -19.10 6.01 -13.38
C ASP A 123 -18.79 6.65 -14.75
N ILE A 124 -19.83 7.11 -15.46
CA ILE A 124 -19.67 7.71 -16.79
C ILE A 124 -18.79 8.97 -16.76
N LYS A 125 -18.90 9.77 -15.70
CA LYS A 125 -18.11 10.99 -15.52
C LYS A 125 -16.62 10.66 -15.41
N THR A 126 -16.27 9.59 -14.68
CA THR A 126 -14.89 9.10 -14.59
C THR A 126 -14.40 8.59 -15.94
N GLN A 127 -15.22 7.86 -16.70
CA GLN A 127 -14.83 7.40 -18.04
C GLN A 127 -14.57 8.57 -19.00
N ILE A 128 -15.44 9.59 -18.98
CA ILE A 128 -15.25 10.82 -19.78
C ILE A 128 -13.95 11.53 -19.38
N ALA A 129 -13.66 11.65 -18.09
CA ALA A 129 -12.45 12.28 -17.60
C ALA A 129 -11.19 11.50 -18.00
N ILE A 130 -11.23 10.16 -17.98
CA ILE A 130 -10.15 9.30 -18.50
C ILE A 130 -9.92 9.58 -19.98
N ASP A 131 -10.99 9.57 -20.79
CA ASP A 131 -10.87 9.74 -22.24
C ASP A 131 -10.34 11.13 -22.62
N GLN A 132 -10.75 12.17 -21.86
CA GLN A 132 -10.20 13.51 -22.01
C GLN A 132 -8.70 13.51 -21.69
N PHE A 133 -8.29 12.95 -20.55
CA PHE A 133 -6.90 12.86 -20.15
C PHE A 133 -6.03 12.09 -21.18
N GLN A 134 -6.54 10.97 -21.70
CA GLN A 134 -5.86 10.16 -22.71
C GLN A 134 -5.69 10.89 -24.05
N LYS A 135 -6.65 11.73 -24.47
CA LYS A 135 -6.50 12.55 -25.68
C LYS A 135 -5.40 13.60 -25.57
N PHE A 136 -5.13 14.13 -24.37
CA PHE A 136 -4.07 15.12 -24.14
C PHE A 136 -2.67 14.51 -24.08
N LYS A 137 -2.52 13.28 -23.57
CA LYS A 137 -1.26 12.53 -23.63
C LYS A 137 -1.35 11.50 -24.76
N LYS A 138 -0.76 11.79 -25.94
CA LYS A 138 -0.55 10.83 -27.06
C LYS A 138 0.24 9.55 -26.69
N GLU A 139 0.42 9.27 -25.41
CA GLU A 139 1.03 8.10 -24.77
C GLU A 139 0.17 7.77 -23.54
N SER A 140 -0.85 6.92 -23.65
CA SER A 140 -1.77 6.75 -22.49
C SER A 140 -2.43 5.39 -22.33
N ASN A 141 -1.70 4.31 -22.62
CA ASN A 141 -2.03 2.99 -22.05
C ASN A 141 -1.53 2.83 -20.60
N VAL A 142 -0.54 3.62 -20.17
CA VAL A 142 0.11 3.52 -18.86
C VAL A 142 -0.86 3.77 -17.70
N PHE A 143 -1.70 4.80 -17.82
CA PHE A 143 -2.60 5.22 -16.74
C PHE A 143 -3.73 4.22 -16.45
N ARG A 144 -4.32 3.62 -17.51
CA ARG A 144 -5.24 2.49 -17.35
C ARG A 144 -4.49 1.29 -16.76
N HIS A 145 -3.26 1.00 -17.20
CA HIS A 145 -2.53 -0.16 -16.69
C HIS A 145 -2.11 -0.02 -15.21
N GLU A 146 -1.65 1.15 -14.78
CA GLU A 146 -1.16 1.37 -13.40
C GLU A 146 -2.29 1.40 -12.36
N ILE A 147 -3.47 1.92 -12.73
CA ILE A 147 -4.58 2.10 -11.79
C ILE A 147 -5.61 0.98 -11.90
N ILE A 148 -5.84 0.44 -13.10
CA ILE A 148 -6.92 -0.50 -13.39
C ILE A 148 -6.39 -1.93 -13.58
N SER A 149 -5.20 -2.13 -14.15
CA SER A 149 -4.73 -3.49 -14.49
C SER A 149 -4.59 -4.46 -13.33
N PRO A 150 -4.31 -4.06 -12.07
CA PRO A 150 -4.23 -5.05 -11.02
C PRO A 150 -5.61 -5.34 -10.38
N ILE A 151 -6.64 -4.52 -10.64
CA ILE A 151 -7.96 -4.69 -10.03
C ILE A 151 -8.84 -5.59 -10.89
N ASN A 152 -9.10 -6.79 -10.38
CA ASN A 152 -9.75 -7.87 -11.14
C ASN A 152 -11.25 -7.66 -11.40
N LYS A 153 -11.90 -6.72 -10.70
CA LYS A 153 -13.35 -6.55 -10.76
C LYS A 153 -13.72 -5.07 -10.86
N ILE A 154 -13.92 -4.62 -12.10
CA ILE A 154 -14.41 -3.29 -12.40
C ILE A 154 -15.93 -3.38 -12.54
N GLN A 155 -16.64 -2.52 -11.84
CA GLN A 155 -18.08 -2.34 -11.98
C GLN A 155 -18.36 -0.96 -12.55
N GLU A 156 -18.73 -0.94 -13.83
CA GLU A 156 -19.21 0.27 -14.50
C GLU A 156 -20.67 0.54 -14.09
N ILE A 157 -20.94 1.78 -13.67
CA ILE A 157 -22.26 2.27 -13.30
C ILE A 157 -22.53 3.59 -14.03
N LYS A 158 -23.78 4.06 -14.09
CA LYS A 158 -24.04 5.33 -14.79
C LYS A 158 -23.57 6.52 -13.98
N ASP A 159 -23.95 6.57 -12.71
CA ASP A 159 -23.54 7.60 -11.75
C ASP A 159 -23.32 6.96 -10.37
N PHE A 160 -22.38 7.49 -9.58
CA PHE A 160 -22.19 7.02 -8.20
C PHE A 160 -23.45 7.16 -7.33
N SER A 161 -24.41 8.02 -7.70
CA SER A 161 -25.72 8.11 -7.04
C SER A 161 -26.59 6.86 -7.19
N GLU A 162 -26.30 5.97 -8.15
CA GLU A 162 -27.03 4.71 -8.34
C GLU A 162 -26.60 3.62 -7.33
N LEU A 163 -25.51 3.84 -6.59
CA LEU A 163 -25.11 2.92 -5.53
C LEU A 163 -26.12 3.00 -4.39
N GLU A 164 -26.66 1.84 -3.97
CA GLU A 164 -27.60 1.73 -2.86
C GLU A 164 -27.08 2.44 -1.60
N ASN A 165 -25.79 2.26 -1.33
CA ASN A 165 -25.05 2.97 -0.30
C ASN A 165 -23.54 3.03 -0.61
N PHE A 166 -22.83 3.85 0.16
CA PHE A 166 -21.37 3.95 0.15
C PHE A 166 -20.72 3.10 1.24
N GLU A 167 -21.39 2.03 1.71
CA GLU A 167 -20.75 1.09 2.64
C GLU A 167 -19.55 0.42 1.97
N ASN A 168 -18.59 0.02 2.79
CA ASN A 168 -17.37 -0.69 2.36
C ASN A 168 -16.46 0.06 1.39
N VAL A 169 -16.66 1.37 1.15
CA VAL A 169 -15.69 2.19 0.43
C VAL A 169 -14.42 2.31 1.27
N ALA A 170 -13.40 1.53 0.92
CA ALA A 170 -12.14 1.48 1.64
C ALA A 170 -11.22 2.66 1.27
N LYS A 171 -11.24 3.06 -0.02
CA LYS A 171 -10.52 4.24 -0.52
C LYS A 171 -11.19 4.84 -1.75
N ILE A 172 -10.96 6.13 -1.95
CA ILE A 172 -11.25 6.83 -3.21
C ILE A 172 -9.91 7.08 -3.89
N ILE A 173 -9.79 6.68 -5.16
CA ILE A 173 -8.59 6.90 -5.96
C ILE A 173 -8.90 8.03 -6.93
N LEU A 174 -8.02 9.01 -7.00
CA LEU A 174 -8.05 10.07 -7.99
C LEU A 174 -6.81 9.94 -8.84
N ALA A 175 -6.99 10.20 -10.13
CA ALA A 175 -5.92 10.01 -11.08
C ALA A 175 -5.77 11.26 -11.93
N GLY A 176 -4.56 11.76 -12.13
CA GLY A 176 -4.39 13.02 -12.87
C GLY A 176 -2.95 13.49 -12.97
N ARG A 177 -2.76 14.76 -13.35
CA ARG A 177 -1.44 15.42 -13.31
C ARG A 177 -1.06 15.71 -11.86
N GLU A 178 0.23 15.58 -11.53
CA GLU A 178 0.75 15.77 -10.17
C GLU A 178 0.32 17.13 -9.60
N GLU A 179 0.42 18.20 -10.39
CA GLU A 179 0.08 19.56 -9.93
C GLU A 179 -1.40 19.69 -9.57
N SER A 180 -2.29 19.09 -10.37
CA SER A 180 -3.73 19.10 -10.12
C SER A 180 -4.09 18.25 -8.91
N LEU A 181 -3.39 17.13 -8.68
CA LEU A 181 -3.61 16.27 -7.52
C LEU A 181 -3.07 16.91 -6.24
N ILE A 182 -1.95 17.61 -6.28
CA ILE A 182 -1.42 18.38 -5.13
C ILE A 182 -2.39 19.49 -4.73
N GLU A 183 -2.95 20.22 -5.71
CA GLU A 183 -3.96 21.25 -5.43
C GLU A 183 -5.22 20.63 -4.80
N TYR A 184 -5.68 19.49 -5.33
CA TYR A 184 -6.82 18.76 -4.79
C TYR A 184 -6.55 18.27 -3.36
N GLU A 185 -5.39 17.64 -3.14
CA GLU A 185 -4.94 17.12 -1.85
C GLU A 185 -4.91 18.22 -0.78
N ALA A 186 -4.23 19.34 -1.07
CA ALA A 186 -4.14 20.47 -0.14
C ALA A 186 -5.53 20.99 0.26
N MET A 187 -6.44 21.11 -0.71
CA MET A 187 -7.80 21.57 -0.45
C MET A 187 -8.60 20.58 0.41
N ILE A 188 -8.59 19.27 0.09
CA ILE A 188 -9.38 18.29 0.87
C ILE A 188 -8.83 18.08 2.27
N LEU A 189 -7.51 18.15 2.46
CA LEU A 189 -6.87 18.01 3.77
C LEU A 189 -7.19 19.20 4.68
N ASP A 190 -7.35 20.40 4.11
CA ASP A 190 -7.83 21.57 4.84
C ASP A 190 -9.32 21.46 5.16
N LYS A 191 -10.15 21.18 4.14
CA LYS A 191 -11.62 21.17 4.26
C LYS A 191 -12.19 20.03 5.12
N TYR A 192 -11.56 18.86 5.09
CA TYR A 192 -12.02 17.63 5.77
C TYR A 192 -11.01 17.12 6.79
N LYS A 193 -10.25 18.05 7.39
CA LYS A 193 -9.23 17.75 8.39
C LYS A 193 -9.80 16.93 9.54
N GLY A 194 -9.18 15.77 9.80
CA GLY A 194 -9.61 14.85 10.86
C GLY A 194 -10.75 13.91 10.47
N GLU A 195 -11.33 14.03 9.27
CA GLU A 195 -12.27 13.05 8.71
C GLU A 195 -11.54 12.07 7.77
N ILE A 196 -10.52 12.55 7.04
CA ILE A 196 -9.75 11.77 6.05
C ILE A 196 -8.25 11.81 6.28
N ASN A 197 -7.53 10.87 5.65
CA ASN A 197 -6.15 11.07 5.22
C ASN A 197 -6.09 11.01 3.69
N ALA A 198 -5.07 11.62 3.10
CA ALA A 198 -4.79 11.55 1.68
C ALA A 198 -3.28 11.42 1.44
N TYR A 199 -2.89 10.64 0.44
CA TYR A 199 -1.49 10.44 0.08
C TYR A 199 -1.36 10.25 -1.42
N LEU A 200 -0.36 10.88 -2.04
CA LEU A 200 0.09 10.53 -3.39
C LEU A 200 0.81 9.17 -3.35
N SER A 201 0.16 8.13 -3.89
CA SER A 201 0.78 6.79 -4.01
C SER A 201 1.76 6.73 -5.19
N THR A 202 1.47 7.49 -6.25
CA THR A 202 2.42 7.83 -7.32
C THR A 202 2.24 9.31 -7.68
N PRO A 203 3.14 9.93 -8.48
CA PRO A 203 2.95 11.30 -8.94
C PRO A 203 1.62 11.55 -9.68
N ASN A 204 0.97 10.50 -10.20
CA ASN A 204 -0.26 10.60 -10.96
C ASN A 204 -1.48 9.94 -10.29
N SER A 205 -1.35 9.53 -9.01
CA SER A 205 -2.41 8.86 -8.25
C SER A 205 -2.46 9.38 -6.82
N LEU A 206 -3.62 9.94 -6.45
CA LEU A 206 -3.94 10.38 -5.09
C LEU A 206 -4.94 9.39 -4.48
N GLU A 207 -4.66 8.92 -3.27
CA GLU A 207 -5.53 8.00 -2.55
C GLU A 207 -6.09 8.68 -1.31
N ILE A 208 -7.42 8.70 -1.18
CA ILE A 208 -8.15 9.23 -0.03
C ILE A 208 -8.71 8.06 0.78
N VAL A 209 -8.45 8.07 2.08
CA VAL A 209 -8.86 7.03 3.03
C VAL A 209 -9.43 7.67 4.30
N ASP A 210 -10.08 6.87 5.15
CA ASP A 210 -10.54 7.33 6.45
C ASP A 210 -9.36 7.83 7.32
N HIS A 211 -9.55 8.85 8.16
CA HIS A 211 -8.49 9.39 9.02
C HIS A 211 -7.83 8.36 9.96
N LYS A 212 -8.50 7.24 10.26
CA LYS A 212 -7.94 6.13 11.05
C LYS A 212 -7.02 5.23 10.23
N VAL A 213 -7.02 5.35 8.91
CA VAL A 213 -6.26 4.50 8.00
C VAL A 213 -4.87 5.06 7.73
N SER A 214 -3.88 4.23 8.04
CA SER A 214 -2.48 4.32 7.59
C SER A 214 -1.82 2.97 7.85
N LYS A 215 -0.71 2.67 7.16
CA LYS A 215 0.05 1.43 7.38
C LYS A 215 0.53 1.30 8.83
N GLY A 216 1.01 2.40 9.43
CA GLY A 216 1.50 2.42 10.82
C GLY A 216 0.40 2.20 11.86
N LYS A 217 -0.75 2.90 11.76
CA LYS A 217 -1.91 2.63 12.63
C LYS A 217 -2.41 1.20 12.53
N ALA A 218 -2.54 0.65 11.31
CA ALA A 218 -2.96 -0.73 11.11
C ALA A 218 -1.94 -1.74 11.67
N LEU A 219 -0.64 -1.46 11.50
CA LEU A 219 0.44 -2.26 12.09
C LEU A 219 0.33 -2.28 13.62
N LYS A 220 0.16 -1.12 14.24
CA LYS A 220 -0.04 -1.02 15.70
C LYS A 220 -1.24 -1.83 16.18
N GLU A 221 -2.38 -1.70 15.49
CA GLU A 221 -3.60 -2.43 15.85
C GLU A 221 -3.41 -3.95 15.75
N VAL A 222 -2.78 -4.44 14.69
CA VAL A 222 -2.62 -5.88 14.47
C VAL A 222 -1.56 -6.49 15.39
N LEU A 223 -0.46 -5.79 15.65
CA LEU A 223 0.57 -6.25 16.61
C LEU A 223 0.01 -6.37 18.04
N LYS A 224 -0.90 -5.48 18.43
CA LYS A 224 -1.61 -5.58 19.72
C LYS A 224 -2.36 -6.91 19.88
N THR A 225 -2.93 -7.45 18.80
CA THR A 225 -3.66 -8.73 18.84
C THR A 225 -2.77 -9.95 19.15
N ILE A 226 -1.47 -9.80 18.94
CA ILE A 226 -0.45 -10.84 19.17
C ILE A 226 0.55 -10.45 20.27
N ASN A 227 0.24 -9.41 21.06
CA ASN A 227 1.04 -8.91 22.17
C ASN A 227 2.50 -8.62 21.80
N ILE A 228 2.71 -7.98 20.64
CA ILE A 228 4.01 -7.44 20.19
C ILE A 228 3.92 -5.92 20.19
N ASP A 229 4.95 -5.25 20.71
CA ASP A 229 5.04 -3.79 20.70
C ASP A 229 5.78 -3.26 19.46
N LEU A 230 5.51 -2.02 19.06
CA LEU A 230 6.22 -1.37 17.96
C LEU A 230 7.74 -1.26 18.22
N SER A 231 8.16 -1.15 19.48
CA SER A 231 9.56 -1.19 19.92
C SER A 231 10.23 -2.56 19.77
N GLU A 232 9.48 -3.60 19.42
CA GLU A 232 9.95 -4.94 19.07
C GLU A 232 9.82 -5.23 17.56
N THR A 233 9.54 -4.19 16.77
CA THR A 233 9.25 -4.29 15.34
C THR A 233 10.27 -3.49 14.52
N ILE A 234 10.61 -4.00 13.33
CA ILE A 234 11.29 -3.22 12.29
C ILE A 234 10.38 -3.07 11.07
N ALA A 235 10.55 -1.99 10.31
CA ALA A 235 9.76 -1.73 9.12
C ALA A 235 10.65 -1.32 7.93
N PHE A 236 10.23 -1.70 6.73
CA PHE A 236 10.86 -1.34 5.45
C PHE A 236 9.82 -0.65 4.55
N GLY A 237 10.24 0.39 3.82
CA GLY A 237 9.35 1.13 2.93
C GLY A 237 10.10 2.11 2.03
N ASP A 238 9.42 2.58 1.01
CA ASP A 238 9.99 3.42 -0.05
C ASP A 238 9.07 4.58 -0.50
N GLY A 239 7.79 4.53 -0.13
CA GLY A 239 6.76 5.50 -0.50
C GLY A 239 6.24 6.37 0.66
N PHE A 240 5.53 7.46 0.33
CA PHE A 240 5.00 8.38 1.35
C PHE A 240 3.96 7.72 2.27
N ASN A 241 3.22 6.73 1.78
CA ASN A 241 2.29 5.93 2.57
C ASN A 241 2.98 5.03 3.62
N ASP A 242 4.31 4.93 3.61
CA ASP A 242 5.09 4.21 4.63
C ASP A 242 5.53 5.09 5.80
N THR A 243 5.46 6.42 5.67
CA THR A 243 6.00 7.39 6.64
C THR A 243 5.64 7.04 8.08
N ASP A 244 4.34 6.96 8.39
CA ASP A 244 3.85 6.62 9.74
C ASP A 244 4.30 5.22 10.21
N MET A 245 4.43 4.24 9.31
CA MET A 245 4.94 2.91 9.67
C MET A 245 6.42 2.95 10.03
N LEU A 246 7.23 3.68 9.27
CA LEU A 246 8.69 3.77 9.44
C LEU A 246 9.07 4.54 10.71
N GLU A 247 8.33 5.61 11.04
CA GLU A 247 8.64 6.47 12.18
C GLU A 247 8.30 5.84 13.53
N ASN A 248 7.27 4.97 13.59
CA ASN A 248 6.71 4.51 14.85
C ASN A 248 7.29 3.17 15.35
N VAL A 249 8.09 2.48 14.56
CA VAL A 249 8.70 1.19 14.94
C VAL A 249 10.09 1.38 15.57
N LYS A 250 10.64 0.32 16.18
CA LYS A 250 12.00 0.34 16.75
C LYS A 250 13.05 0.79 15.73
N LYS A 251 12.89 0.36 14.48
CA LYS A 251 13.79 0.71 13.37
C LYS A 251 13.03 0.71 12.05
N GLY A 252 12.79 1.90 11.51
CA GLY A 252 12.39 2.10 10.12
C GLY A 252 13.60 2.14 9.20
N LEU A 253 13.48 1.53 8.02
CA LEU A 253 14.53 1.41 7.02
C LEU A 253 13.99 1.88 5.67
N LEU A 254 14.67 2.85 5.08
CA LEU A 254 14.34 3.37 3.76
C LEU A 254 15.03 2.51 2.70
N MET A 255 14.29 2.16 1.65
CA MET A 255 14.88 1.46 0.51
C MET A 255 15.83 2.37 -0.28
N GLY A 256 16.85 1.78 -0.92
CA GLY A 256 17.79 2.49 -1.78
C GLY A 256 17.12 3.19 -2.96
N ASN A 257 16.01 2.63 -3.45
CA ASN A 257 15.15 3.20 -4.50
C ASN A 257 14.00 4.07 -3.96
N ALA A 258 13.95 4.35 -2.64
CA ALA A 258 12.90 5.17 -2.05
C ALA A 258 12.86 6.58 -2.63
N ASN A 259 11.66 7.16 -2.64
CA ASN A 259 11.42 8.50 -3.16
C ASN A 259 12.37 9.52 -2.50
N TYR A 260 13.01 10.37 -3.32
CA TYR A 260 14.00 11.32 -2.81
C TYR A 260 13.41 12.31 -1.79
N ARG A 261 12.13 12.70 -1.96
CA ARG A 261 11.43 13.56 -1.01
C ARG A 261 11.15 12.83 0.30
N LEU A 262 10.82 11.54 0.26
CA LEU A 262 10.66 10.73 1.48
C LEU A 262 11.99 10.63 2.24
N LYS A 263 13.11 10.38 1.55
CA LYS A 263 14.45 10.37 2.17
C LYS A 263 14.79 11.72 2.79
N ALA A 264 14.40 12.82 2.15
CA ALA A 264 14.58 14.16 2.69
C ALA A 264 13.67 14.46 3.90
N MET A 265 12.47 13.87 3.95
CA MET A 265 11.56 13.98 5.10
C MET A 265 12.03 13.15 6.30
N LEU A 266 12.67 12.00 6.06
CA LEU A 266 13.12 11.06 7.09
C LEU A 266 14.65 10.85 7.08
N PRO A 267 15.47 11.93 7.13
CA PRO A 267 16.92 11.84 6.88
C PRO A 267 17.69 11.11 7.98
N TYR A 268 17.07 10.88 9.13
CA TYR A 268 17.63 10.16 10.26
C TYR A 268 17.45 8.63 10.16
N LEU A 269 16.65 8.14 9.21
CA LEU A 269 16.49 6.70 8.97
C LEU A 269 17.63 6.17 8.11
N GLU A 270 18.05 4.94 8.41
CA GLU A 270 19.07 4.24 7.62
C GLU A 270 18.51 3.90 6.23
N VAL A 271 19.27 4.22 5.19
CA VAL A 271 18.98 3.83 3.81
C VAL A 271 19.75 2.55 3.50
N ILE A 272 19.03 1.50 3.09
CA ILE A 272 19.62 0.21 2.70
C ILE A 272 19.77 0.10 1.17
N GLY A 273 20.02 -1.11 0.66
CA GLY A 273 20.02 -1.37 -0.78
C GLY A 273 18.64 -1.23 -1.43
N THR A 274 18.59 -1.44 -2.74
CA THR A 274 17.35 -1.39 -3.52
C THR A 274 16.54 -2.68 -3.39
N ASN A 275 15.26 -2.62 -3.77
CA ASN A 275 14.42 -3.81 -3.88
C ASN A 275 15.04 -4.86 -4.80
N ASP A 276 15.58 -4.47 -5.97
CA ASP A 276 16.21 -5.38 -6.93
C ASP A 276 17.46 -6.12 -6.40
N GLU A 277 18.07 -5.61 -5.33
CA GLU A 277 19.17 -6.26 -4.62
C GLU A 277 18.69 -7.20 -3.49
N GLU A 278 17.38 -7.45 -3.40
CA GLU A 278 16.72 -8.16 -2.29
C GLU A 278 17.14 -7.56 -0.92
N ALA A 279 17.22 -6.23 -0.83
CA ALA A 279 17.83 -5.56 0.33
C ALA A 279 17.07 -5.82 1.65
N VAL A 280 15.74 -5.95 1.62
CA VAL A 280 14.95 -6.36 2.79
C VAL A 280 15.42 -7.71 3.32
N ALA A 281 15.57 -8.70 2.45
CA ALA A 281 16.00 -10.05 2.81
C ALA A 281 17.45 -10.06 3.31
N ASN A 282 18.35 -9.33 2.64
CA ASN A 282 19.73 -9.17 3.08
C ASN A 282 19.80 -8.56 4.48
N TYR A 283 19.01 -7.52 4.75
CA TYR A 283 18.98 -6.88 6.05
C TYR A 283 18.48 -7.81 7.15
N ILE A 284 17.35 -8.48 6.91
CA ILE A 284 16.78 -9.46 7.86
C ILE A 284 17.79 -10.57 8.14
N ASN A 285 18.42 -11.10 7.09
CA ASN A 285 19.41 -12.16 7.21
C ASN A 285 20.59 -11.74 8.11
N GLU A 286 21.18 -10.58 7.85
CA GLU A 286 22.39 -10.13 8.54
C GLU A 286 22.12 -9.64 9.98
N ASN A 287 20.93 -9.10 10.24
CA ASN A 287 20.69 -8.32 11.46
C ASN A 287 19.61 -8.87 12.40
N VAL A 288 18.67 -9.69 11.89
CA VAL A 288 17.46 -10.12 12.60
C VAL A 288 17.45 -11.62 12.86
N LEU A 289 17.93 -12.43 11.91
CA LEU A 289 18.03 -13.87 12.10
C LEU A 289 19.05 -14.23 13.17
N GLU A 290 18.75 -15.25 13.97
CA GLU A 290 19.68 -15.79 14.95
C GLU A 290 20.81 -16.55 14.27
N ASN A 291 20.49 -17.22 13.16
CA ASN A 291 21.44 -17.99 12.37
C ASN A 291 21.41 -17.52 10.89
N PRO A 292 22.18 -16.48 10.51
CA PRO A 292 22.20 -16.00 9.12
C PRO A 292 22.58 -17.10 8.13
N PHE A 293 22.01 -17.06 6.93
CA PHE A 293 22.55 -17.75 5.78
C PHE A 293 23.96 -17.23 5.50
N ARG A 294 24.93 -18.15 5.39
CA ARG A 294 26.30 -17.79 5.00
C ARG A 294 26.28 -17.36 3.54
N ARG A 295 26.83 -16.17 3.25
CA ARG A 295 27.02 -15.71 1.87
C ARG A 295 27.90 -16.71 1.13
N ASN A 296 27.30 -17.55 0.29
CA ASN A 296 28.04 -18.25 -0.75
C ASN A 296 28.19 -17.28 -1.93
N ASN A 297 29.41 -17.14 -2.45
CA ASN A 297 29.77 -16.27 -3.58
C ASN A 297 28.99 -16.53 -4.90
N LYS A 298 28.01 -17.45 -4.91
CA LYS A 298 27.17 -17.78 -6.07
C LYS A 298 26.02 -16.80 -6.33
N TRP A 299 25.59 -15.99 -5.35
CA TRP A 299 24.44 -15.09 -5.49
C TRP A 299 24.79 -13.69 -6.04
N LYS A 300 26.07 -13.42 -6.36
CA LYS A 300 26.53 -12.15 -6.96
C LYS A 300 26.45 -12.10 -8.49
N LYS A 301 25.96 -13.17 -9.14
CA LYS A 301 25.93 -13.28 -10.60
C LYS A 301 24.68 -14.02 -11.06
N ILE A 302 23.54 -13.35 -11.07
CA ILE A 302 22.47 -13.57 -12.05
C ILE A 302 21.92 -12.20 -12.42
#